data_AF-A0A6C0HIC5-F1
#
_entry.id   AF-A0A6C0HIC5-F1
#
_cell.length_a   1.000
_cell.length_b   1.000
_cell.length_c   1.000
_cell.angle_alpha   90.00
_cell.angle_beta   90.00
_cell.angle_gamma   90.00
#
_symmetry.space_group_name_H-M   'P 1'
#
loop_
_entity.id
_entity.type
_entity.pdbx_description
1 polymer ?
#
loop_
_entity_poly.entity_id
_entity_poly.type
_entity_poly.pdbx_seq_one_letter_code
_entity_poly.pdbx_strand_id
1 'polypeptide(L)'
;MQTVGLKRNTIDKYYTKPAIVNLCMEYVRRYISPTRSDFIIEPSAGGGAFIDAIKEITDNYVFYDLEPGHPEIQHRDYLCYTHTLYTQGLIHCIGNPPFGRQSSMAIKFIKKSATFCDTISFVLPKSFKKKSMQKAFPAVFHLVYETDLPDKSFTVDGSDYTVPCVFQIWEKRSIPRQLEDPVIPENYMFVKKTDISDISFRRVGVNAGVVDTDTENKSEQSHYFIKFSNGKSIEENIAKIREIQFNHNNTVGPKSIGKQELIKELNRVI
;
A
#
# COMPACT_ATOMS: atom_id res chain seq x y z
N MET A 1 3.30 13.44 25.63
CA MET A 1 2.13 12.54 25.73
C MET A 1 1.34 12.67 24.43
N GLN A 2 1.34 11.65 23.56
CA GLN A 2 0.66 11.74 22.25
C GLN A 2 -0.86 11.70 22.42
N THR A 3 -1.54 12.65 21.78
CA THR A 3 -3.00 12.74 21.76
C THR A 3 -3.58 11.74 20.75
N VAL A 4 -4.42 10.84 21.24
CA VAL A 4 -5.22 9.93 20.40
C VAL A 4 -6.40 10.68 19.74
N GLY A 5 -6.78 10.29 18.53
CA GLY A 5 -7.97 10.83 17.83
C GLY A 5 -7.69 12.03 16.91
N LEU A 6 -8.72 12.86 16.66
CA LEU A 6 -8.75 14.00 15.73
C LEU A 6 -7.71 15.11 16.01
N LYS A 7 -7.00 15.04 17.15
CA LYS A 7 -5.98 16.01 17.60
C LYS A 7 -4.55 15.44 17.57
N ARG A 8 -4.29 14.37 16.80
CA ARG A 8 -2.94 13.82 16.64
C ARG A 8 -2.07 14.83 15.88
N ASN A 9 -0.87 15.10 16.37
CA ASN A 9 0.15 15.79 15.58
C ASN A 9 0.38 14.94 14.32
N THR A 10 0.04 15.46 13.15
CA THR A 10 -0.02 14.67 11.90
C THR A 10 1.34 14.43 11.25
N ILE A 11 2.42 14.88 11.88
CA ILE A 11 3.81 14.73 11.44
C ILE A 11 4.52 13.76 12.39
N ASP A 12 4.03 12.53 12.49
CA ASP A 12 4.86 11.47 13.10
C ASP A 12 5.98 11.17 12.10
N LYS A 13 7.20 11.66 12.39
CA LYS A 13 8.40 11.38 11.59
C LYS A 13 8.85 9.95 11.87
N TYR A 14 8.41 9.02 11.03
CA TYR A 14 8.89 7.63 11.04
C TYR A 14 10.24 7.58 10.32
N TYR A 15 11.33 7.45 11.07
CA TYR A 15 12.66 7.33 10.47
C TYR A 15 12.96 5.87 10.13
N THR A 16 13.36 5.62 8.88
CA THR A 16 13.76 4.29 8.43
C THR A 16 15.14 3.94 9.01
N LYS A 17 15.27 2.77 9.62
CA LYS A 17 16.55 2.34 10.20
C LYS A 17 17.59 2.05 9.11
N PRO A 18 18.90 2.28 9.37
CA PRO A 18 19.97 2.03 8.41
C PRO A 18 19.98 0.59 7.84
N ALA A 19 19.74 -0.43 8.68
CA ALA A 19 19.66 -1.81 8.23
C ALA A 19 18.52 -2.05 7.21
N ILE A 20 17.40 -1.33 7.35
CA ILE A 20 16.26 -1.41 6.44
C ILE A 20 16.55 -0.65 5.15
N VAL A 21 17.23 0.50 5.22
CA VAL A 21 17.73 1.22 4.05
C VAL A 21 18.64 0.31 3.23
N ASN A 22 19.63 -0.32 3.86
CA ASN A 22 20.56 -1.22 3.17
C ASN A 22 19.83 -2.38 2.47
N LEU A 23 18.85 -2.99 3.15
CA LEU A 23 18.00 -4.03 2.57
C LEU A 23 17.22 -3.53 1.36
N CYS A 24 16.58 -2.35 1.45
CA CYS A 24 15.85 -1.77 0.32
C CYS A 24 16.79 -1.49 -0.87
N MET A 25 17.98 -0.96 -0.59
CA MET A 25 18.96 -0.60 -1.62
C MET A 25 19.62 -1.84 -2.26
N GLU A 26 19.76 -2.95 -1.55
CA GLU A 26 20.13 -4.24 -2.13
C GLU A 26 19.12 -4.66 -3.21
N TYR A 27 17.82 -4.55 -2.92
CA TYR A 27 16.78 -4.87 -3.89
C TYR A 27 16.75 -3.89 -5.06
N VAL A 28 16.97 -2.60 -4.83
CA VAL A 28 17.10 -1.62 -5.93
C VAL A 28 18.25 -2.01 -6.87
N ARG A 29 19.42 -2.33 -6.32
CA ARG A 29 20.59 -2.76 -7.11
C ARG A 29 20.30 -4.05 -7.89
N ARG A 30 19.57 -4.99 -7.29
CA ARG A 30 19.24 -6.27 -7.90
C ARG A 30 18.20 -6.19 -9.03
N TYR A 31 17.14 -5.40 -8.85
CA TYR A 31 15.98 -5.42 -9.76
C TYR A 31 15.94 -4.26 -10.75
N ILE A 32 16.62 -3.14 -10.45
CA ILE A 32 16.73 -1.99 -11.36
C ILE A 32 18.17 -1.83 -11.87
N SER A 33 19.16 -2.09 -11.00
CA SER A 33 20.58 -1.88 -11.28
C SER A 33 20.91 -0.46 -11.78
N PRO A 34 20.60 0.61 -11.02
CA PRO A 34 20.90 1.97 -11.43
C PRO A 34 22.40 2.20 -11.62
N THR A 35 22.74 3.12 -12.52
CA THR A 35 24.09 3.44 -12.96
C THR A 35 24.49 4.86 -12.55
N ARG A 36 25.77 5.21 -12.74
CA ARG A 36 26.31 6.56 -12.46
C ARG A 36 25.68 7.66 -13.34
N SER A 37 25.12 7.31 -14.50
CA SER A 37 24.44 8.28 -15.38
C SER A 37 22.97 8.53 -14.99
N ASP A 38 22.40 7.68 -14.14
CA ASP A 38 21.00 7.80 -13.74
C ASP A 38 20.83 8.85 -12.64
N PHE A 39 19.63 9.44 -12.60
CA PHE A 39 19.25 10.47 -11.66
C PHE A 39 18.36 9.91 -10.56
N ILE A 40 18.74 10.07 -9.29
CA ILE A 40 17.99 9.55 -8.14
C ILE A 40 17.35 10.68 -7.32
N ILE A 41 16.06 10.54 -7.04
CA ILE A 41 15.29 11.46 -6.22
C ILE A 41 14.81 10.75 -4.95
N GLU A 42 15.11 11.32 -3.78
CA GLU A 42 14.39 11.01 -2.55
C GLU A 42 13.37 12.13 -2.27
N PRO A 43 12.06 11.86 -2.35
CA PRO A 43 11.06 12.93 -2.41
C PRO A 43 10.63 13.47 -1.02
N SER A 44 11.02 12.78 0.05
CA SER A 44 10.67 13.10 1.44
C SER A 44 11.74 12.54 2.37
N ALA A 45 12.96 13.08 2.25
CA ALA A 45 14.17 12.50 2.81
C ALA A 45 14.26 12.60 4.34
N GLY A 46 13.45 13.45 4.98
CA GLY A 46 13.37 13.59 6.43
C GLY A 46 14.74 13.83 7.07
N GLY A 47 15.23 12.83 7.81
CA GLY A 47 16.54 12.85 8.48
C GLY A 47 17.72 12.38 7.61
N GLY A 48 17.49 12.06 6.33
CA GLY A 48 18.54 11.69 5.38
C GLY A 48 18.94 10.23 5.39
N ALA A 49 18.05 9.32 5.80
CA ALA A 49 18.39 7.91 6.00
C ALA A 49 18.92 7.20 4.73
N PHE A 50 18.47 7.60 3.53
CA PHE A 50 18.91 7.01 2.26
C PHE A 50 20.10 7.74 1.60
N ILE A 51 20.55 8.88 2.14
CA ILE A 51 21.54 9.75 1.49
C ILE A 51 22.83 9.00 1.13
N ASP A 52 23.46 8.36 2.11
CA ASP A 52 24.75 7.68 1.90
C ASP A 52 24.60 6.55 0.87
N ALA A 53 23.56 5.73 0.99
CA ALA A 53 23.33 4.61 0.10
C ALA A 53 22.99 5.03 -1.35
N ILE A 54 22.38 6.21 -1.54
CA ILE A 54 22.13 6.79 -2.87
C ILE A 54 23.43 7.35 -3.47
N LYS A 55 24.26 8.04 -2.67
CA LYS A 55 25.56 8.60 -3.09
C LYS A 55 26.56 7.53 -3.51
N GLU A 56 26.46 6.33 -2.93
CA GLU A 56 27.22 5.17 -3.38
C GLU A 56 26.94 4.78 -4.83
N ILE A 57 25.77 5.12 -5.38
CA ILE A 57 25.34 4.72 -6.73
C ILE A 57 25.68 5.77 -7.78
N THR A 58 25.35 7.03 -7.52
CA THR A 58 25.42 8.14 -8.49
C THR A 58 25.75 9.44 -7.79
N ASP A 59 26.35 10.37 -8.53
CA ASP A 59 26.52 11.78 -8.10
C ASP A 59 25.35 12.66 -8.59
N ASN A 60 24.44 12.08 -9.38
CA ASN A 60 23.28 12.74 -9.95
C ASN A 60 22.05 12.48 -9.06
N TYR A 61 21.92 13.24 -7.97
CA TYR A 61 20.83 13.05 -7.02
C TYR A 61 20.21 14.35 -6.53
N VAL A 62 19.01 14.23 -5.94
CA VAL A 62 18.41 15.29 -5.13
C VAL A 62 17.56 14.71 -4.00
N PHE A 63 17.64 15.35 -2.84
CA PHE A 63 16.87 15.01 -1.66
C PHE A 63 15.94 16.19 -1.33
N TYR A 64 14.65 15.92 -1.20
CA TYR A 64 13.64 16.93 -0.86
C TYR A 64 12.95 16.60 0.46
N ASP A 65 12.63 17.63 1.23
CA ASP A 65 11.70 17.49 2.36
C ASP A 65 11.01 18.83 2.69
N LEU A 66 9.84 18.77 3.30
CA LEU A 66 9.13 19.95 3.82
C LEU A 66 9.77 20.48 5.11
N GLU A 67 10.40 19.62 5.90
CA GLU A 67 11.11 19.97 7.12
C GLU A 67 12.45 19.21 7.18
N PRO A 68 13.45 19.64 6.38
CA PRO A 68 14.74 18.96 6.29
C PRO A 68 15.41 18.74 7.65
N GLY A 69 15.75 17.48 7.95
CA GLY A 69 16.52 17.09 9.12
C GLY A 69 18.02 16.91 8.84
N HIS A 70 18.48 17.17 7.61
CA HIS A 70 19.87 17.00 7.17
C HIS A 70 20.28 18.12 6.21
N PRO A 71 21.53 18.65 6.28
CA PRO A 71 21.97 19.80 5.48
C PRO A 71 22.00 19.55 3.96
N GLU A 72 22.13 18.30 3.52
CA GLU A 72 22.08 17.94 2.09
C GLU A 72 20.65 17.91 1.51
N ILE A 73 19.62 18.03 2.35
CA ILE A 73 18.23 17.97 1.94
C ILE A 73 17.72 19.37 1.61
N GLN A 74 17.17 19.53 0.41
CA GLN A 74 16.57 20.79 -0.03
C GLN A 74 15.17 20.95 0.58
N HIS A 75 14.94 22.09 1.25
CA HIS A 75 13.62 22.47 1.74
C HIS A 75 12.68 22.74 0.56
N ARG A 76 11.75 21.83 0.28
CA ARG A 76 10.84 21.91 -0.86
C ARG A 76 9.61 21.02 -0.67
N ASP A 77 8.46 21.51 -1.11
CA ASP A 77 7.29 20.65 -1.34
C ASP A 77 7.44 19.85 -2.63
N TYR A 78 7.75 18.55 -2.50
CA TYR A 78 7.89 17.64 -3.64
C TYR A 78 6.60 17.51 -4.47
N LEU A 79 5.41 17.63 -3.87
CA LEU A 79 4.16 17.51 -4.62
C LEU A 79 3.95 18.69 -5.58
N CYS A 80 4.51 19.85 -5.24
CA CYS A 80 4.53 21.04 -6.08
C CYS A 80 5.73 21.12 -7.06
N TYR A 81 6.72 20.23 -6.92
CA TYR A 81 7.92 20.25 -7.75
C TYR A 81 7.65 19.89 -9.22
N THR A 82 7.98 20.77 -10.17
CA THR A 82 7.98 20.40 -11.58
C THR A 82 9.37 19.95 -11.98
N HIS A 83 9.48 18.73 -12.50
CA HIS A 83 10.76 18.23 -13.00
C HIS A 83 11.15 18.98 -14.26
N THR A 84 12.27 19.70 -14.20
CA THR A 84 12.84 20.47 -15.30
C THR A 84 14.27 20.05 -15.62
N LEU A 85 14.77 18.99 -14.98
CA LEU A 85 16.14 18.56 -15.16
C LEU A 85 16.24 17.74 -16.44
N TYR A 86 17.24 18.05 -17.25
CA TYR A 86 17.62 17.21 -18.37
C TYR A 86 18.61 16.17 -17.84
N THR A 87 18.26 14.90 -17.94
CA THR A 87 19.15 13.78 -17.61
C THR A 87 19.34 12.91 -18.85
N GLN A 88 20.56 12.40 -19.02
CA GLN A 88 20.88 11.42 -20.07
C GLN A 88 20.48 9.99 -19.65
N GLY A 89 20.47 9.70 -18.35
CA GLY A 89 20.05 8.41 -17.79
C GLY A 89 18.60 8.39 -17.31
N LEU A 90 18.22 7.26 -16.74
CA LEU A 90 16.89 7.03 -16.18
C LEU A 90 16.66 7.85 -14.90
N ILE A 91 15.40 8.11 -14.58
CA ILE A 91 15.01 8.79 -13.35
C ILE A 91 14.39 7.80 -12.37
N HIS A 92 15.00 7.67 -11.19
CA HIS A 92 14.55 6.78 -10.12
C HIS A 92 14.05 7.56 -8.92
N CYS A 93 12.86 7.23 -8.43
CA CYS A 93 12.37 7.74 -7.16
C CYS A 93 12.50 6.67 -6.08
N ILE A 94 13.25 6.95 -5.02
CA ILE A 94 13.55 5.98 -3.96
C ILE A 94 13.23 6.62 -2.61
N GLY A 95 12.62 5.89 -1.68
CA GLY A 95 12.53 6.35 -0.29
C GLY A 95 11.31 5.85 0.48
N ASN A 96 11.01 6.53 1.59
CA ASN A 96 9.86 6.25 2.45
C ASN A 96 8.90 7.45 2.46
N PRO A 97 7.96 7.55 1.49
CA PRO A 97 7.03 8.67 1.44
C PRO A 97 6.11 8.69 2.68
N PRO A 98 5.65 9.88 3.13
CA PRO A 98 4.66 9.95 4.20
C PRO A 98 3.40 9.18 3.81
N PHE A 99 2.89 8.34 4.71
CA PHE A 99 1.75 7.48 4.38
C PHE A 99 0.43 8.26 4.31
N GLY A 100 0.19 9.14 5.29
CA GLY A 100 -1.06 9.88 5.42
C GLY A 100 -2.27 8.98 5.78
N ARG A 101 -3.41 9.61 6.09
CA ARG A 101 -4.63 8.88 6.44
C ARG A 101 -5.08 8.02 5.25
N GLN A 102 -5.33 6.73 5.49
CA GLN A 102 -5.71 5.77 4.45
C GLN A 102 -4.75 5.78 3.23
N SER A 103 -3.44 5.92 3.47
CA SER A 103 -2.42 5.95 2.42
C SER A 103 -2.53 7.13 1.43
N SER A 104 -3.32 8.15 1.75
CA SER A 104 -3.59 9.27 0.84
C SER A 104 -2.34 10.05 0.41
N MET A 105 -1.35 10.19 1.30
CA MET A 105 -0.10 10.89 0.97
C MET A 105 0.80 10.01 0.10
N ALA A 106 0.98 8.74 0.45
CA ALA A 106 1.74 7.80 -0.38
C ALA A 106 1.20 7.76 -1.83
N ILE A 107 -0.13 7.76 -2.00
CA ILE A 107 -0.76 7.81 -3.33
C ILE A 107 -0.40 9.10 -4.09
N LYS A 108 -0.38 10.26 -3.42
CA LYS A 108 0.00 11.53 -4.06
C LYS A 108 1.47 11.50 -4.50
N PHE A 109 2.37 11.00 -3.66
CA PHE A 109 3.79 10.84 -3.99
C PHE A 109 3.98 9.89 -5.17
N ILE A 110 3.32 8.72 -5.17
CA ILE A 110 3.35 7.78 -6.30
C ILE A 110 2.90 8.47 -7.60
N LYS A 111 1.74 9.13 -7.58
CA LYS A 111 1.21 9.81 -8.77
C LYS A 111 2.14 10.91 -9.25
N LYS A 112 2.73 11.67 -8.33
CA LYS A 112 3.69 12.73 -8.64
C LYS A 112 4.94 12.15 -9.30
N SER A 113 5.58 11.17 -8.68
CA SER A 113 6.78 10.54 -9.20
C SER A 113 6.52 9.90 -10.56
N ALA A 114 5.36 9.27 -10.76
CA ALA A 114 5.00 8.65 -12.02
C ALA A 114 4.86 9.63 -13.21
N THR A 115 4.82 10.94 -12.98
CA THR A 115 4.78 11.94 -14.07
C THR A 115 6.11 12.11 -14.81
N PHE A 116 7.24 11.78 -14.18
CA PHE A 116 8.57 11.97 -14.77
C PHE A 116 9.57 10.85 -14.48
N CYS A 117 9.34 9.99 -13.50
CA CYS A 117 10.25 8.89 -13.19
C CYS A 117 10.05 7.68 -14.11
N ASP A 118 11.13 6.92 -14.30
CA ASP A 118 11.14 5.61 -14.95
C ASP A 118 10.97 4.49 -13.94
N THR A 119 11.41 4.68 -12.69
CA THR A 119 11.15 3.72 -11.61
C THR A 119 10.72 4.40 -10.30
N ILE A 120 9.97 3.65 -9.49
CA ILE A 120 9.52 4.07 -8.16
C ILE A 120 9.77 2.91 -7.19
N SER A 121 10.64 3.13 -6.20
CA SER A 121 11.03 2.15 -5.19
C SER A 121 10.69 2.69 -3.80
N PHE A 122 9.52 2.32 -3.29
CA PHE A 122 8.98 2.92 -2.07
C PHE A 122 8.73 1.91 -0.95
N VAL A 123 9.01 2.36 0.27
CA VAL A 123 8.42 1.80 1.48
C VAL A 123 6.98 2.28 1.59
N LEU A 124 6.04 1.34 1.67
CA LEU A 124 4.61 1.61 1.65
C LEU A 124 3.89 0.85 2.77
N PRO A 125 2.69 1.31 3.19
CA PRO A 125 1.77 0.52 4.02
C PRO A 125 1.52 -0.87 3.45
N LYS A 126 1.46 -1.92 4.28
CA LYS A 126 1.18 -3.31 3.84
C LYS A 126 -0.12 -3.47 3.05
N SER A 127 -1.05 -2.51 3.16
CA SER A 127 -2.24 -2.46 2.30
C SER A 127 -1.93 -2.33 0.81
N PHE A 128 -0.76 -1.85 0.40
CA PHE A 128 -0.34 -1.80 -1.00
C PHE A 128 -0.11 -3.17 -1.65
N LYS A 129 -0.12 -4.26 -0.88
CA LYS A 129 -0.19 -5.62 -1.43
C LYS A 129 -1.54 -5.92 -2.07
N LYS A 130 -2.61 -5.21 -1.66
CA LYS A 130 -3.94 -5.36 -2.25
C LYS A 130 -3.97 -4.79 -3.65
N LYS A 131 -4.50 -5.56 -4.61
CA LYS A 131 -4.66 -5.14 -6.02
C LYS A 131 -5.40 -3.80 -6.16
N SER A 132 -6.36 -3.51 -5.29
CA SER A 132 -7.07 -2.22 -5.27
C SER A 132 -6.16 -1.03 -4.96
N MET A 133 -5.20 -1.19 -4.04
CA MET A 133 -4.23 -0.16 -3.68
C MET A 133 -3.14 0.00 -4.74
N GLN A 134 -2.74 -1.10 -5.38
CA GLN A 134 -1.82 -1.09 -6.52
C GLN A 134 -2.35 -0.28 -7.72
N LYS A 135 -3.65 0.03 -7.79
CA LYS A 135 -4.21 0.97 -8.80
C LYS A 135 -3.75 2.42 -8.61
N ALA A 136 -3.08 2.74 -7.49
CA ALA A 136 -2.44 4.04 -7.30
C ALA A 136 -1.30 4.30 -8.31
N PHE A 137 -0.63 3.24 -8.75
CA PHE A 137 0.37 3.29 -9.81
C PHE A 137 -0.31 3.29 -11.19
N PRO A 138 0.06 4.20 -12.11
CA PRO A 138 -0.46 4.18 -13.48
C PRO A 138 -0.26 2.82 -14.16
N ALA A 139 -1.10 2.48 -15.13
CA ALA A 139 -1.08 1.17 -15.78
C ALA A 139 0.26 0.86 -16.48
N VAL A 140 1.00 1.88 -16.92
CA VAL A 140 2.34 1.72 -17.53
C VAL A 140 3.43 1.36 -16.52
N PHE A 141 3.17 1.43 -15.22
CA PHE A 141 4.10 0.97 -14.19
C PHE A 141 3.80 -0.47 -13.80
N HIS A 142 4.81 -1.33 -13.88
CA HIS A 142 4.76 -2.76 -13.58
C HIS A 142 5.48 -3.03 -12.26
N LEU A 143 4.86 -3.80 -11.37
CA LEU A 143 5.48 -4.24 -10.12
C LEU A 143 6.54 -5.30 -10.46
N VAL A 144 7.81 -4.97 -10.28
CA VAL A 144 8.93 -5.88 -10.58
C VAL A 144 9.44 -6.59 -9.33
N TYR A 145 9.22 -6.01 -8.15
CA TYR A 145 9.59 -6.62 -6.88
C TYR A 145 8.70 -6.15 -5.73
N GLU A 146 8.41 -7.07 -4.80
CA GLU A 146 7.66 -6.82 -3.57
C GLU A 146 8.22 -7.68 -2.43
N THR A 147 8.45 -7.07 -1.26
CA THR A 147 8.77 -7.80 -0.03
C THR A 147 8.14 -7.16 1.20
N ASP A 148 7.73 -7.99 2.16
CA ASP A 148 7.37 -7.50 3.49
C ASP A 148 8.63 -6.97 4.18
N LEU A 149 8.52 -5.82 4.86
CA LEU A 149 9.58 -5.34 5.73
C LEU A 149 9.45 -5.98 7.12
N PRO A 150 10.57 -6.25 7.80
CA PRO A 150 10.55 -6.85 9.13
C PRO A 150 9.90 -5.92 10.17
N ASP A 151 9.45 -6.48 11.29
CA ASP A 151 8.96 -5.69 12.41
C ASP A 151 10.04 -4.74 12.94
N LYS A 152 9.61 -3.65 13.59
CA LYS A 152 10.51 -2.61 14.12
C LYS A 152 11.44 -2.00 13.07
N SER A 153 10.97 -1.88 11.83
CA SER A 153 11.71 -1.26 10.73
C SER A 153 11.96 0.24 10.89
N PHE A 154 11.21 0.91 11.77
CA PHE A 154 11.23 2.36 11.94
C PHE A 154 11.53 2.76 13.38
N THR A 155 11.95 4.00 13.56
CA THR A 155 12.02 4.65 14.87
C THR A 155 11.12 5.88 14.92
N VAL A 156 10.53 6.12 16.10
CA VAL A 156 9.76 7.33 16.45
C VAL A 156 10.29 7.81 17.78
N ASP A 157 10.74 9.07 17.85
CA ASP A 157 11.36 9.65 19.06
C ASP A 157 12.48 8.76 19.65
N GLY A 158 13.28 8.14 18.78
CA GLY A 158 14.39 7.25 19.17
C GLY A 158 13.99 5.85 19.61
N SER A 159 12.69 5.53 19.67
CA SER A 159 12.18 4.21 20.06
C SER A 159 11.74 3.39 18.85
N ASP A 160 11.91 2.07 18.94
CA ASP A 160 11.46 1.13 17.91
C ASP A 160 9.95 1.20 17.71
N TYR A 161 9.53 1.31 16.44
CA TYR A 161 8.13 1.37 16.06
C TYR A 161 7.79 0.34 14.99
N THR A 162 6.73 -0.42 15.24
CA THR A 162 6.24 -1.45 14.32
C THR A 162 5.04 -0.93 13.54
N VAL A 163 5.22 -0.79 12.23
CA VAL A 163 4.14 -0.59 11.26
C VAL A 163 4.29 -1.67 10.19
N PRO A 164 3.23 -2.44 9.89
CA PRO A 164 3.27 -3.38 8.77
C PRO A 164 3.53 -2.62 7.47
N CYS A 165 4.72 -2.83 6.89
CA CYS A 165 5.14 -2.19 5.66
C CYS A 165 5.58 -3.21 4.62
N VAL A 166 5.53 -2.77 3.37
CA VAL A 166 6.02 -3.49 2.20
C VAL A 166 6.99 -2.58 1.48
N PHE A 167 8.07 -3.13 0.95
CA PHE A 167 8.89 -2.44 -0.04
C PHE A 167 8.51 -2.93 -1.43
N GLN A 168 8.19 -1.99 -2.32
CA GLN A 168 7.80 -2.28 -3.68
C GLN A 168 8.67 -1.51 -4.67
N ILE A 169 9.06 -2.19 -5.74
CA ILE A 169 9.77 -1.59 -6.88
C ILE A 169 8.84 -1.69 -8.09
N TRP A 170 8.60 -0.54 -8.71
CA TRP A 170 7.78 -0.39 -9.90
C TRP A 170 8.61 0.21 -11.04
N GLU A 171 8.47 -0.35 -12.23
CA GLU A 171 9.19 0.06 -13.44
C GLU A 171 8.20 0.50 -14.53
N LYS A 172 8.44 1.65 -15.14
CA LYS A 172 7.67 2.17 -16.26
C LYS A 172 8.03 1.40 -17.53
N ARG A 173 7.02 0.96 -18.27
CA ARG A 173 7.16 0.27 -19.57
C ARG A 173 6.32 0.95 -20.63
N SER A 174 6.64 0.68 -21.90
CA SER A 174 5.91 1.19 -23.05
C SER A 174 4.48 0.63 -23.15
N ILE A 175 4.28 -0.59 -22.66
CA ILE A 175 2.97 -1.26 -22.66
C ILE A 175 2.31 -1.18 -21.28
N PRO A 176 1.00 -0.89 -21.20
CA PRO A 176 0.28 -0.95 -19.93
C PRO A 176 0.15 -2.40 -19.45
N ARG A 177 0.22 -2.61 -18.14
CA ARG A 177 -0.12 -3.89 -17.52
C ARG A 177 -1.59 -4.20 -17.68
N GLN A 178 -1.91 -5.48 -17.85
CA GLN A 178 -3.30 -5.94 -17.82
C GLN A 178 -3.87 -5.76 -16.41
N LEU A 179 -4.97 -5.02 -16.31
CA LEU A 179 -5.75 -4.96 -15.09
C LEU A 179 -6.79 -6.07 -15.13
N GLU A 180 -6.87 -6.86 -14.07
CA GLU A 180 -7.95 -7.84 -13.92
C GLU A 180 -9.30 -7.12 -13.87
N ASP A 181 -10.24 -7.60 -14.68
CA ASP A 181 -11.62 -7.14 -14.62
C ASP A 181 -12.22 -7.47 -13.25
N PRO A 182 -13.09 -6.60 -12.71
CA PRO A 182 -13.84 -6.91 -11.51
C PRO A 182 -14.66 -8.19 -11.72
N VAL A 183 -14.51 -9.16 -10.82
CA VAL A 183 -15.39 -10.32 -10.79
C VAL A 183 -16.75 -9.93 -10.25
N ILE A 184 -17.79 -10.55 -10.82
CA ILE A 184 -19.18 -10.38 -10.38
C ILE A 184 -19.61 -11.61 -9.55
N PRO A 185 -20.49 -11.43 -8.56
CA PRO A 185 -21.09 -12.54 -7.84
C PRO A 185 -21.76 -13.57 -8.75
N GLU A 186 -21.48 -14.85 -8.54
CA GLU A 186 -22.15 -15.98 -9.20
C GLU A 186 -23.05 -16.68 -8.18
N ASN A 187 -24.37 -16.72 -8.45
CA ASN A 187 -25.37 -17.38 -7.59
C ASN A 187 -25.57 -16.77 -6.18
N TYR A 188 -25.18 -15.52 -6.00
CA TYR A 188 -25.54 -14.70 -4.85
C TYR A 188 -25.48 -13.22 -5.23
N MET A 189 -25.96 -12.35 -4.34
CA MET A 189 -25.88 -10.91 -4.54
C MET A 189 -25.62 -10.19 -3.22
N PHE A 190 -24.90 -9.07 -3.30
CA PHE A 190 -24.77 -8.15 -2.17
C PHE A 190 -25.99 -7.24 -2.12
N VAL A 191 -26.64 -7.19 -0.97
CA VAL A 191 -27.83 -6.37 -0.73
C VAL A 191 -27.55 -5.30 0.32
N LYS A 192 -28.44 -4.32 0.47
CA LYS A 192 -28.31 -3.32 1.54
C LYS A 192 -28.68 -3.94 2.88
N LYS A 193 -28.25 -3.31 3.98
CA LYS A 193 -28.67 -3.70 5.34
C LYS A 193 -30.19 -3.75 5.49
N THR A 194 -30.90 -2.84 4.80
CA THR A 194 -32.37 -2.72 4.85
C THR A 194 -33.10 -3.77 4.02
N ASP A 195 -32.39 -4.52 3.19
CA ASP A 195 -32.98 -5.51 2.30
C ASP A 195 -32.92 -6.90 2.95
N ILE A 196 -33.77 -7.82 2.49
CA ILE A 196 -33.73 -9.22 2.93
C ILE A 196 -32.40 -9.85 2.50
N SER A 197 -31.60 -10.28 3.47
CA SER A 197 -30.35 -11.00 3.30
C SER A 197 -30.39 -12.31 4.07
N ASP A 198 -29.64 -13.30 3.58
CA ASP A 198 -29.55 -14.62 4.21
C ASP A 198 -28.43 -14.64 5.26
N ILE A 199 -27.36 -13.89 5.02
CA ILE A 199 -26.20 -13.82 5.91
C ILE A 199 -25.62 -12.41 6.03
N SER A 200 -24.91 -12.19 7.13
CA SER A 200 -23.93 -11.12 7.28
C SER A 200 -22.51 -11.69 7.28
N PHE A 201 -21.62 -11.04 6.54
CA PHE A 201 -20.21 -11.41 6.45
C PHE A 201 -19.33 -10.29 7.04
N ARG A 202 -18.55 -10.60 8.07
CA ARG A 202 -17.66 -9.64 8.73
C ARG A 202 -16.48 -9.29 7.82
N ARG A 203 -16.46 -8.07 7.28
CA ARG A 203 -15.42 -7.60 6.35
C ARG A 203 -14.24 -6.91 6.99
N VAL A 204 -14.35 -6.48 8.25
CA VAL A 204 -13.31 -5.70 8.95
C VAL A 204 -13.30 -5.95 10.45
N GLY A 205 -12.12 -5.86 11.07
CA GLY A 205 -11.92 -6.05 12.51
C GLY A 205 -11.32 -7.42 12.83
N VAL A 206 -11.11 -7.70 14.11
CA VAL A 206 -10.46 -8.95 14.59
C VAL A 206 -11.15 -10.20 14.00
N ASN A 207 -12.47 -10.14 13.85
CA ASN A 207 -13.31 -11.22 13.33
C ASN A 207 -13.54 -11.17 11.81
N ALA A 208 -12.71 -10.44 11.05
CA ALA A 208 -12.85 -10.42 9.58
C ALA A 208 -12.77 -11.84 9.00
N GLY A 209 -13.75 -12.22 8.18
CA GLY A 209 -13.91 -13.57 7.65
C GLY A 209 -15.06 -14.37 8.30
N VAL A 210 -15.59 -13.92 9.43
CA VAL A 210 -16.71 -14.60 10.11
C VAL A 210 -18.02 -14.36 9.36
N VAL A 211 -18.80 -15.42 9.19
CA VAL A 211 -20.16 -15.41 8.62
C VAL A 211 -21.20 -15.75 9.70
N ASP A 212 -22.32 -15.05 9.68
CA ASP A 212 -23.42 -15.16 10.65
C ASP A 212 -24.78 -15.03 9.93
N THR A 213 -25.84 -15.63 10.48
CA THR A 213 -27.22 -15.48 10.02
C THR A 213 -27.92 -14.27 10.63
N ASP A 214 -27.39 -13.71 11.73
CA ASP A 214 -27.85 -12.41 12.25
C ASP A 214 -27.46 -11.29 11.29
N THR A 215 -28.46 -10.66 10.67
CA THR A 215 -28.30 -9.57 9.71
C THR A 215 -28.80 -8.22 10.28
N GLU A 216 -29.68 -8.23 11.27
CA GLU A 216 -30.31 -7.01 11.81
C GLU A 216 -29.37 -6.23 12.74
N ASN A 217 -28.68 -6.93 13.65
CA ASN A 217 -27.84 -6.32 14.68
C ASN A 217 -26.42 -6.02 14.21
N LYS A 218 -26.17 -6.11 12.90
CA LYS A 218 -24.86 -5.86 12.30
C LYS A 218 -24.76 -4.47 11.68
N SER A 219 -23.56 -3.91 11.68
CA SER A 219 -23.27 -2.60 11.07
C SER A 219 -22.78 -2.76 9.63
N GLU A 220 -23.34 -1.97 8.71
CA GLU A 220 -22.91 -1.87 7.30
C GLU A 220 -21.46 -1.40 7.13
N GLN A 221 -20.92 -0.68 8.13
CA GLN A 221 -19.52 -0.25 8.11
C GLN A 221 -18.56 -1.43 8.27
N SER A 222 -19.04 -2.53 8.86
CA SER A 222 -18.20 -3.68 9.21
C SER A 222 -18.63 -5.01 8.59
N HIS A 223 -19.79 -5.07 7.93
CA HIS A 223 -20.32 -6.27 7.31
C HIS A 223 -20.73 -6.03 5.85
N TYR A 224 -20.66 -7.10 5.07
CA TYR A 224 -21.43 -7.23 3.84
C TYR A 224 -22.68 -8.05 4.12
N PHE A 225 -23.78 -7.74 3.44
CA PHE A 225 -25.02 -8.51 3.49
C PHE A 225 -25.21 -9.24 2.17
N ILE A 226 -25.48 -10.54 2.23
CA ILE A 226 -25.51 -11.42 1.06
C ILE A 226 -26.82 -12.20 1.04
N LYS A 227 -27.40 -12.28 -0.15
CA LYS A 227 -28.54 -13.13 -0.49
C LYS A 227 -28.10 -14.17 -1.51
N PHE A 228 -28.36 -15.44 -1.25
CA PHE A 228 -28.05 -16.55 -2.14
C PHE A 228 -29.14 -16.72 -3.21
N SER A 229 -28.74 -17.19 -4.38
CA SER A 229 -29.62 -17.51 -5.50
C SER A 229 -29.30 -18.86 -6.15
N ASN A 230 -28.51 -19.70 -5.48
CA ASN A 230 -28.11 -21.04 -5.96
C ASN A 230 -29.10 -22.17 -5.62
N GLY A 231 -30.19 -21.87 -4.89
CA GLY A 231 -31.19 -22.87 -4.49
C GLY A 231 -30.76 -23.85 -3.38
N LYS A 232 -29.55 -23.69 -2.81
CA LYS A 232 -29.07 -24.47 -1.66
C LYS A 232 -29.59 -23.88 -0.35
N SER A 233 -29.56 -24.66 0.74
CA SER A 233 -29.92 -24.12 2.05
C SER A 233 -28.89 -23.10 2.54
N ILE A 234 -29.30 -22.23 3.46
CA ILE A 234 -28.41 -21.24 4.07
C ILE A 234 -27.27 -21.95 4.83
N GLU A 235 -27.57 -23.05 5.51
CA GLU A 235 -26.63 -23.85 6.28
C GLU A 235 -25.56 -24.49 5.38
N GLU A 236 -25.97 -25.05 4.23
CA GLU A 236 -25.06 -25.62 3.24
C GLU A 236 -24.08 -24.56 2.70
N ASN A 237 -24.58 -23.37 2.38
CA ASN A 237 -23.75 -22.26 1.92
C ASN A 237 -22.78 -21.78 3.01
N ILE A 238 -23.26 -21.64 4.26
CA ILE A 238 -22.41 -21.24 5.40
C ILE A 238 -21.29 -22.26 5.66
N ALA A 239 -21.59 -23.57 5.59
CA ALA A 239 -20.60 -24.61 5.80
C ALA A 239 -19.41 -24.44 4.83
N LYS A 240 -19.70 -24.23 3.54
CA LYS A 240 -18.68 -23.99 2.52
C LYS A 240 -17.91 -22.69 2.73
N ILE A 241 -18.59 -21.60 3.12
CA ILE A 241 -17.92 -20.32 3.38
C ILE A 241 -16.91 -20.46 4.54
N ARG A 242 -17.24 -21.25 5.56
CA ARG A 242 -16.37 -21.47 6.73
C ARG A 242 -15.10 -22.27 6.40
N GLU A 243 -15.07 -23.00 5.28
CA GLU A 243 -13.88 -23.70 4.81
C GLU A 243 -12.86 -22.75 4.14
N ILE A 244 -13.27 -21.54 3.77
CA ILE A 244 -12.40 -20.57 3.10
C ILE A 244 -11.39 -19.97 4.07
N GLN A 245 -10.11 -20.05 3.73
CA GLN A 245 -9.04 -19.34 4.44
C GLN A 245 -8.76 -17.98 3.79
N PHE A 246 -9.30 -16.91 4.37
CA PHE A 246 -9.12 -15.56 3.84
C PHE A 246 -7.77 -14.94 4.22
N ASN A 247 -7.05 -14.37 3.24
CA ASN A 247 -5.92 -13.49 3.52
C ASN A 247 -6.40 -12.07 3.91
N HIS A 248 -6.50 -11.82 5.20
CA HIS A 248 -7.06 -10.58 5.75
C HIS A 248 -6.01 -9.64 6.38
N ASN A 249 -4.72 -9.99 6.31
CA ASN A 249 -3.62 -9.30 7.01
C ASN A 249 -2.89 -8.24 6.16
N ASN A 250 -3.31 -8.03 4.92
CA ASN A 250 -2.75 -6.98 4.05
C ASN A 250 -3.31 -5.59 4.43
N THR A 251 -3.09 -5.16 5.67
CA THR A 251 -3.56 -3.88 6.22
C THR A 251 -2.57 -3.31 7.23
N VAL A 252 -2.54 -1.98 7.38
CA VAL A 252 -1.87 -1.32 8.52
C VAL A 252 -2.79 -1.18 9.73
N GLY A 253 -4.10 -1.10 9.48
CA GLY A 253 -5.15 -1.08 10.50
C GLY A 253 -5.79 -2.46 10.72
N PRO A 254 -7.04 -2.49 11.21
CA PRO A 254 -7.75 -3.75 11.44
C PRO A 254 -7.78 -4.63 10.20
N LYS A 255 -7.71 -5.95 10.43
CA LYS A 255 -7.86 -6.99 9.39
C LYS A 255 -9.05 -6.66 8.49
N SER A 256 -8.90 -6.85 7.18
CA SER A 256 -9.99 -6.53 6.25
C SER A 256 -10.01 -7.40 5.01
N ILE A 257 -11.23 -7.67 4.52
CA ILE A 257 -11.51 -8.39 3.28
C ILE A 257 -12.30 -7.44 2.35
N GLY A 258 -11.69 -7.09 1.23
CA GLY A 258 -12.30 -6.29 0.18
C GLY A 258 -13.40 -7.05 -0.54
N LYS A 259 -14.37 -6.33 -1.12
CA LYS A 259 -15.53 -6.94 -1.77
C LYS A 259 -15.12 -7.88 -2.92
N GLN A 260 -14.13 -7.46 -3.72
CA GLN A 260 -13.57 -8.28 -4.81
C GLN A 260 -12.77 -9.48 -4.30
N GLU A 261 -12.08 -9.37 -3.16
CA GLU A 261 -11.39 -10.51 -2.53
C GLU A 261 -12.43 -11.56 -2.08
N LEU A 262 -13.53 -11.12 -1.47
CA LEU A 262 -14.63 -12.00 -1.09
C LEU A 262 -15.31 -12.63 -2.31
N ILE A 263 -15.59 -11.87 -3.37
CA ILE A 263 -16.26 -12.41 -4.56
C ILE A 263 -15.46 -13.55 -5.19
N LYS A 264 -14.15 -13.36 -5.33
CA LYS A 264 -13.26 -14.39 -5.90
C LYS A 264 -13.34 -15.70 -5.14
N GLU A 265 -13.41 -15.67 -3.81
CA GLU A 265 -13.48 -16.89 -3.02
C GLU A 265 -14.91 -17.47 -2.98
N LEU A 266 -15.95 -16.64 -2.92
CA LEU A 266 -17.33 -17.13 -2.92
C LEU A 266 -17.73 -17.78 -4.24
N ASN A 267 -17.34 -17.22 -5.39
CA ASN A 267 -17.61 -17.82 -6.70
C ASN A 267 -17.00 -19.23 -6.85
N ARG A 268 -15.99 -19.59 -6.02
CA ARG A 268 -15.40 -20.93 -6.06
C ARG A 268 -16.24 -22.00 -5.35
N VAL A 269 -17.13 -21.59 -4.43
CA VAL A 269 -17.80 -22.53 -3.52
C VAL A 269 -19.32 -22.47 -3.55
N ILE A 270 -19.92 -21.32 -3.91
CA ILE A 270 -21.37 -21.06 -3.88
C ILE A 270 -22.05 -21.50 -5.18
#